data_AF-A0A644V600-F1
#
_entry.id   AF-A0A644V600-F1
#
_cell.length_a   1.000
_cell.length_b   1.000
_cell.length_c   1.000
_cell.angle_alpha   90.00
_cell.angle_beta   90.00
_cell.angle_gamma   90.00
#
_symmetry.space_group_name_H-M   'P 1'
#
loop_
_entity.id
_entity.type
_entity.pdbx_description
1 polymer ?
#
loop_
_entity_poly.entity_id
_entity_poly.type
_entity_poly.pdbx_seq_one_letter_code
_entity_poly.pdbx_strand_id
1 'polypeptide(L)'
;MNSHSKGFTLIELVIVIAILGILASVAMALFGETLADTQKKACIANRMTILRQYTMAEARGDAEASSLENYVKWYLATYYNGATTLCPSGGTYTYTQDPLDIICSEHGSLIDKEQNSKD
;
A
#
# COMPACT_ATOMS: atom_id res chain seq x y z
N MET A 1 12.65 55.73 -10.00
CA MET A 1 12.18 54.86 -8.89
C MET A 1 13.27 53.80 -8.69
N ASN A 2 14.25 54.05 -7.82
CA ASN A 2 15.33 53.08 -7.61
C ASN A 2 14.92 52.11 -6.51
N SER A 3 14.57 50.88 -6.88
CA SER A 3 14.37 49.78 -5.96
C SER A 3 15.73 49.30 -5.46
N HIS A 4 15.96 49.43 -4.15
CA HIS A 4 17.10 48.84 -3.48
C HIS A 4 16.82 47.34 -3.32
N SER A 5 17.34 46.53 -4.24
CA SER A 5 17.29 45.07 -4.13
C SER A 5 18.18 44.63 -2.97
N LYS A 6 17.56 44.39 -1.81
CA LYS A 6 18.20 43.72 -0.68
C LYS A 6 18.37 42.25 -1.04
N GLY A 7 19.59 41.86 -1.39
CA GLY A 7 19.96 40.46 -1.60
C GLY A 7 20.13 39.73 -0.26
N PHE A 8 19.71 38.46 -0.24
CA PHE A 8 19.99 37.52 0.85
C PHE A 8 21.51 37.35 1.02
N THR A 9 21.99 37.22 2.25
CA THR A 9 23.40 36.94 2.50
C THR A 9 23.68 35.44 2.30
N LEU A 10 24.87 35.09 1.78
CA LEU A 10 25.25 33.68 1.59
C LEU A 10 25.21 32.90 2.92
N ILE A 11 25.58 33.55 4.03
CA ILE A 11 25.56 32.94 5.36
C ILE A 11 24.14 32.58 5.82
N GLU A 12 23.17 33.43 5.50
CA GLU A 12 21.76 33.20 5.85
C GLU A 12 21.21 31.96 5.13
N LEU A 13 21.60 31.76 3.86
CA LEU A 13 21.26 30.55 3.13
C LEU A 13 21.92 29.30 3.74
N VAL A 14 23.19 29.39 4.14
CA VAL A 14 23.94 28.27 4.73
C VAL A 14 23.35 27.82 6.07
N ILE A 15 22.93 28.76 6.93
CA ILE A 15 22.29 28.42 8.22
C ILE A 15 20.93 27.74 7.98
N VAL A 16 20.16 28.21 7.01
CA VAL A 16 18.85 27.62 6.68
C VAL A 16 19.00 26.18 6.21
N ILE A 17 19.90 25.89 5.27
CA ILE A 17 20.10 24.50 4.80
C ILE A 17 20.68 23.60 5.90
N ALA A 18 21.48 24.15 6.82
CA ALA A 18 21.99 23.40 7.97
C ALA A 18 20.85 22.98 8.92
N ILE A 19 19.93 23.89 9.22
CA ILE A 19 18.74 23.58 10.05
C ILE A 19 17.81 22.60 9.31
N LEU A 20 17.56 22.80 8.01
CA LEU A 20 16.74 21.89 7.21
C LEU A 20 17.33 20.48 7.16
N GLY A 21 18.66 20.35 7.09
CA GLY A 21 19.35 19.05 7.14
C GLY A 21 19.13 18.30 8.46
N ILE A 22 19.18 19.01 9.59
CA ILE A 22 18.91 18.43 10.92
C ILE A 22 17.45 17.99 11.06
N LEU A 23 16.50 18.80 10.58
CA LEU A 23 15.08 18.44 10.61
C LEU A 23 14.78 17.23 9.71
N ALA A 24 15.37 17.17 8.52
CA ALA A 24 15.21 16.07 7.60
C ALA A 24 15.75 14.74 8.16
N SER A 25 16.90 14.77 8.86
CA SER A 25 17.49 13.55 9.43
C SER A 25 16.64 12.95 10.56
N VAL A 26 16.10 13.79 11.45
CA VAL A 26 15.19 13.34 12.52
C VAL A 26 13.87 12.79 11.96
N ALA A 27 13.31 13.45 10.95
CA ALA A 27 12.09 13.00 10.28
C ALA A 27 12.26 11.60 9.68
N MET A 28 13.38 11.35 9.00
CA MET A 28 13.63 10.07 8.33
C MET A 28 13.71 8.89 9.30
N ALA A 29 14.27 9.09 10.49
CA ALA A 29 14.33 8.06 11.52
C ALA A 29 12.95 7.70 12.09
N LEU A 30 12.00 8.65 12.11
CA LEU A 30 10.67 8.44 12.72
C LEU A 30 9.68 7.75 11.77
N PHE A 31 9.81 7.96 10.45
CA PHE A 31 8.83 7.48 9.47
C PHE A 31 9.08 6.06 8.93
N GLY A 32 10.28 5.50 9.10
CA GLY A 32 10.63 4.20 8.48
C GLY A 32 9.72 3.04 8.92
N GLU A 33 9.55 2.83 10.22
CA GLU A 33 8.79 1.69 10.75
C GLU A 33 7.27 1.84 10.58
N THR A 34 6.76 3.06 10.78
CA THR A 34 5.32 3.36 10.65
C THR A 34 4.82 3.18 9.22
N LEU A 35 5.67 3.43 8.23
CA LEU A 35 5.35 3.18 6.82
C LEU A 35 5.21 1.69 6.53
N ALA A 36 6.15 0.85 6.99
CA ALA A 36 6.09 -0.59 6.77
C ALA A 36 4.80 -1.22 7.34
N ASP A 37 4.42 -0.83 8.57
CA ASP A 37 3.18 -1.30 9.19
C ASP A 37 1.92 -0.80 8.46
N THR A 38 1.95 0.45 7.99
CA THR A 38 0.83 1.02 7.22
C THR A 38 0.66 0.29 5.88
N GLN A 39 1.76 0.01 5.17
CA GLN A 39 1.74 -0.75 3.93
C GLN A 39 1.23 -2.17 4.15
N LYS A 40 1.65 -2.83 5.23
CA LYS A 40 1.16 -4.16 5.62
C LYS A 40 -0.34 -4.16 5.88
N LYS A 41 -0.84 -3.22 6.68
CA LYS A 41 -2.28 -3.07 6.98
C LYS A 41 -3.09 -2.79 5.72
N ALA A 42 -2.62 -1.89 4.85
CA ALA A 42 -3.27 -1.59 3.59
C ALA A 42 -3.30 -2.80 2.64
N CYS A 43 -2.21 -3.57 2.54
CA CYS A 43 -2.16 -4.79 1.75
C CYS A 43 -3.16 -5.84 2.27
N ILE A 44 -3.26 -6.02 3.59
CA ILE A 44 -4.27 -6.91 4.19
C ILE A 44 -5.68 -6.43 3.86
N ALA A 45 -5.97 -5.13 4.07
CA ALA A 45 -7.29 -4.57 3.81
C ALA A 45 -7.73 -4.70 2.35
N ASN A 46 -6.82 -4.43 1.40
CA ASN A 46 -7.08 -4.58 -0.03
C ASN A 46 -7.45 -6.03 -0.38
N ARG A 47 -6.67 -7.00 0.08
CA ARG A 47 -6.93 -8.43 -0.19
C ARG A 47 -8.20 -8.93 0.48
N MET A 48 -8.46 -8.55 1.73
CA MET A 48 -9.73 -8.89 2.42
C MET A 48 -10.94 -8.31 1.71
N THR A 49 -10.81 -7.11 1.14
CA THR A 49 -11.88 -6.47 0.37
C THR A 49 -12.15 -7.24 -0.91
N ILE A 50 -11.11 -7.62 -1.65
CA ILE A 50 -11.24 -8.44 -2.87
C ILE A 50 -11.87 -9.79 -2.54
N LEU A 51 -11.40 -10.46 -1.48
CA LEU A 51 -11.92 -11.76 -1.06
C LEU A 51 -13.42 -11.70 -0.71
N ARG A 52 -13.83 -10.66 0.02
CA ARG A 52 -15.24 -10.41 0.34
C ARG A 52 -16.07 -10.15 -0.92
N GLN A 53 -15.56 -9.41 -1.88
CA GLN A 53 -16.29 -9.14 -3.11
C GLN A 53 -16.38 -10.40 -3.98
N TYR A 54 -15.31 -11.20 -4.03
CA TYR A 54 -15.31 -12.50 -4.69
C TYR A 54 -16.37 -13.43 -4.11
N THR A 55 -16.44 -13.60 -2.78
CA THR A 55 -17.45 -14.49 -2.16
C THR A 55 -18.87 -14.00 -2.41
N MET A 56 -19.10 -12.68 -2.46
CA MET A 56 -20.41 -12.13 -2.83
C MET A 56 -20.74 -12.36 -4.31
N ALA A 57 -19.77 -12.24 -5.21
CA ALA A 57 -19.92 -12.47 -6.64
C ALA A 57 -20.17 -13.95 -6.94
N GLU A 58 -19.44 -14.85 -6.26
CA GLU A 58 -19.63 -16.30 -6.33
C GLU A 58 -21.06 -16.68 -5.87
N ALA A 59 -21.53 -16.11 -4.75
CA ALA A 59 -22.89 -16.33 -4.25
C ALA A 59 -23.99 -15.81 -5.20
N ARG A 60 -23.69 -14.82 -6.04
CA ARG A 60 -24.61 -14.30 -7.06
C ARG A 60 -24.58 -15.10 -8.36
N GLY A 61 -23.58 -15.95 -8.56
CA GLY A 61 -23.35 -16.67 -9.80
C GLY A 61 -22.79 -15.78 -10.92
N ASP A 62 -22.04 -14.74 -10.56
CA ASP A 62 -21.38 -13.85 -11.52
C ASP A 62 -20.35 -14.64 -12.35
N ALA A 63 -20.32 -14.45 -13.68
CA ALA A 63 -19.49 -15.26 -14.59
C ALA A 63 -17.99 -15.08 -14.33
N GLU A 64 -17.59 -13.90 -13.88
CA GLU A 64 -16.22 -13.53 -13.55
C GLU A 64 -15.70 -14.24 -12.29
N ALA A 65 -16.62 -14.70 -11.41
CA ALA A 65 -16.30 -15.40 -10.17
C ALA A 65 -16.09 -16.92 -10.35
N SER A 66 -15.74 -17.37 -11.56
CA SER A 66 -15.42 -18.78 -11.86
C SER A 66 -14.21 -19.32 -11.09
N SER A 67 -13.28 -18.45 -10.69
CA SER A 67 -12.22 -18.74 -9.73
C SER A 67 -11.75 -17.45 -9.08
N LEU A 68 -11.12 -17.53 -7.89
CA LEU A 68 -10.55 -16.36 -7.23
C LEU A 68 -9.53 -15.67 -8.11
N GLU A 69 -8.67 -16.42 -8.79
CA GLU A 69 -7.66 -15.86 -9.69
C GLU A 69 -8.30 -15.09 -10.85
N ASN A 70 -9.31 -15.66 -11.50
CA ASN A 70 -10.01 -15.02 -12.61
C ASN A 70 -10.71 -13.74 -12.14
N TYR A 71 -11.36 -13.81 -10.98
CA TYR A 71 -12.04 -12.66 -10.39
C TYR A 71 -11.06 -11.55 -10.04
N VAL A 72 -9.93 -11.85 -9.39
CA VAL A 72 -8.92 -10.84 -9.04
C VAL A 72 -8.34 -10.22 -10.30
N LYS A 73 -8.00 -11.01 -11.32
CA LYS A 73 -7.50 -10.49 -12.60
C LYS A 73 -8.51 -9.56 -13.28
N TRP A 74 -9.78 -9.95 -13.33
CA TRP A 74 -10.86 -9.11 -13.86
C TRP A 74 -10.99 -7.82 -13.03
N TYR A 75 -11.07 -7.93 -11.71
CA TYR A 75 -11.22 -6.81 -10.79
C TYR A 75 -10.10 -5.78 -10.96
N LEU A 76 -8.84 -6.22 -11.04
CA LEU A 76 -7.72 -5.31 -11.23
C LEU A 76 -7.67 -4.70 -12.64
N ALA A 77 -8.06 -5.45 -13.66
CA ALA A 77 -8.19 -4.93 -15.02
C ALA A 77 -9.27 -3.84 -15.10
N THR A 78 -10.41 -4.04 -14.45
CA THR A 78 -11.57 -3.15 -14.51
C THR A 78 -11.42 -1.92 -13.62
N TYR A 79 -10.96 -2.08 -12.37
CA TYR A 79 -10.96 -1.00 -11.37
C TYR A 79 -9.58 -0.37 -11.15
N TYR A 80 -8.50 -1.02 -11.58
CA TYR A 80 -7.12 -0.60 -11.28
C TYR A 80 -6.22 -0.54 -12.52
N ASN A 81 -6.79 -0.25 -13.69
CA ASN A 81 -6.05 -0.06 -14.95
C ASN A 81 -5.09 -1.23 -15.29
N GLY A 82 -5.46 -2.46 -14.96
CA GLY A 82 -4.62 -3.63 -15.23
C GLY A 82 -3.44 -3.80 -14.28
N ALA A 83 -3.49 -3.20 -13.09
CA ALA A 83 -2.51 -3.48 -12.03
C ALA A 83 -2.42 -4.99 -11.76
N THR A 84 -1.23 -5.48 -11.44
CA THR A 84 -1.02 -6.89 -11.10
C THR A 84 -1.12 -7.17 -9.60
N THR A 85 -1.13 -6.11 -8.78
CA THR A 85 -1.19 -6.17 -7.33
C THR A 85 -1.67 -4.83 -6.76
N LEU A 86 -2.24 -4.88 -5.54
CA LEU A 86 -2.57 -3.70 -4.73
C LEU A 86 -1.71 -3.64 -3.45
N CYS A 87 -0.61 -4.38 -3.41
CA CYS A 87 0.35 -4.31 -2.32
C CYS A 87 1.16 -3.02 -2.43
N PRO A 88 1.10 -2.10 -1.44
CA PRO A 88 1.88 -0.86 -1.50
C PRO A 88 3.40 -1.07 -1.46
N SER A 89 3.85 -2.22 -0.97
CA SER A 89 5.26 -2.63 -0.97
C SER A 89 5.69 -3.31 -2.28
N GLY A 90 4.79 -3.44 -3.26
CA GLY A 90 5.08 -4.03 -4.57
C GLY A 90 4.99 -5.56 -4.63
N GLY A 91 4.54 -6.22 -3.56
CA GLY A 91 4.42 -7.68 -3.51
C GLY A 91 3.43 -8.25 -4.51
N THR A 92 3.69 -9.48 -4.99
CA THR A 92 2.81 -10.19 -5.94
C THR A 92 1.76 -11.01 -5.22
N TYR A 93 0.63 -11.27 -5.89
CA TYR A 93 -0.47 -12.08 -5.36
C TYR A 93 -0.46 -13.49 -5.92
N THR A 94 -0.65 -14.48 -5.04
CA THR A 94 -0.90 -15.89 -5.35
C THR A 94 -2.23 -16.32 -4.72
N TYR A 95 -2.93 -17.25 -5.35
CA TYR A 95 -4.32 -17.58 -5.02
C TYR A 95 -4.46 -19.06 -4.64
N THR A 96 -5.25 -19.33 -3.61
CA THR A 96 -5.69 -20.69 -3.25
C THR A 96 -7.21 -20.70 -3.14
N GLN A 97 -7.83 -21.81 -3.56
CA GLN A 97 -9.30 -21.97 -3.54
C GLN A 97 -9.79 -22.79 -2.35
N ASP A 98 -8.92 -23.63 -1.78
CA ASP A 98 -9.24 -24.43 -0.59
C ASP A 98 -7.95 -24.63 0.26
N PRO A 99 -7.77 -23.86 1.35
CA PRO A 99 -8.64 -22.77 1.79
C PRO A 99 -8.57 -21.55 0.86
N LEU A 100 -9.62 -20.74 0.86
CA LEU A 100 -9.72 -19.54 0.04
C LEU A 100 -8.78 -18.44 0.57
N ASP A 101 -7.75 -18.07 -0.20
CA ASP A 101 -6.75 -17.07 0.23
C ASP A 101 -6.11 -16.28 -0.92
N ILE A 102 -5.69 -15.06 -0.60
CA ILE A 102 -4.83 -14.21 -1.44
C ILE A 102 -3.51 -13.99 -0.69
N ILE A 103 -2.49 -14.76 -1.07
CA ILE A 103 -1.16 -14.71 -0.47
C ILE A 103 -0.36 -13.58 -1.13
N CYS A 104 0.28 -12.73 -0.33
CA CYS A 104 1.18 -11.68 -0.81
C CYS A 104 2.63 -12.07 -0.56
N SER A 105 3.51 -11.92 -1.55
CA SER A 105 4.94 -12.24 -1.41
C SER A 105 5.64 -11.49 -0.25
N GLU A 106 5.21 -10.26 0.03
CA GLU A 106 5.79 -9.42 1.09
C GLU A 106 5.12 -9.60 2.45
N HIS A 107 3.83 -9.98 2.48
CA HIS A 107 2.99 -9.90 3.68
C HIS A 107 2.30 -11.21 4.09
N GLY A 108 2.57 -12.31 3.39
CA GLY A 108 2.10 -13.66 3.71
C GLY A 108 0.61 -13.90 3.45
N SER A 109 0.08 -14.97 4.04
CA SER A 109 -1.32 -15.40 3.97
C SER A 109 -2.25 -14.47 4.77
N LEU A 110 -3.53 -14.37 4.36
CA LEU A 110 -4.57 -13.75 5.19
C LEU A 110 -5.08 -14.67 6.30
N ILE A 111 -5.02 -15.98 6.10
CA ILE A 111 -5.54 -16.97 7.04
C ILE A 111 -4.71 -16.97 8.33
N ASP A 112 -3.40 -16.78 8.22
CA ASP A 112 -2.49 -16.62 9.37
C ASP A 112 -2.79 -15.36 10.20
N LYS A 113 -3.49 -14.38 9.62
CA LYS A 113 -3.76 -13.07 10.23
C LYS A 113 -5.09 -13.04 10.99
N GLU A 114 -6.06 -13.84 10.57
CA GLU A 114 -7.41 -13.84 11.16
C GLU A 114 -7.42 -14.34 12.62
N GLN A 115 -6.40 -15.11 13.02
CA GLN A 115 -6.25 -15.58 14.41
C GLN A 115 -5.59 -14.57 15.38
N ASN A 116 -4.97 -13.50 14.88
CA ASN A 116 -4.20 -12.56 15.72
C ASN A 116 -4.83 -11.15 15.82
N SER A 117 -6.12 -11.02 15.51
CA SER A 117 -6.88 -9.75 15.56
C SER A 117 -8.04 -9.83 16.57
N LYS A 118 -7.84 -10.53 17.69
CA LYS A 118 -8.80 -10.61 18.81
C LYS A 118 -8.22 -10.24 20.18
N ASP A 119 -6.96 -9.84 20.24
CA ASP A 119 -6.31 -9.32 21.45
C ASP A 119 -6.05 -7.81 21.34
#